data_AF-A0A920F7P7-F1
#
_entry.id   AF-A0A920F7P7-F1
#
_cell.length_a   1.000
_cell.length_b   1.000
_cell.length_c   1.000
_cell.angle_alpha   90.00
_cell.angle_beta   90.00
_cell.angle_gamma   90.00
#
_symmetry.space_group_name_H-M   'P 1'
#
loop_
_entity.id
_entity.type
_entity.pdbx_description
1 polymer ?
#
loop_
_entity_poly.entity_id
_entity_poly.type
_entity_poly.pdbx_seq_one_letter_code
_entity_poly.pdbx_strand_id
1 'polypeptide(L)'
;MENYTFIKALHLISVIAWMAGLLYLPRLYVYHAENSEEPILNTTFKIMERRLMLYIMNPAMIASFVFGIWMIALVPELLEDSWMQAKVFLLVAMTGYHGALARWRRFFRKR
;
A
#
# COMPACT_ATOMS: atom_id res chain seq x y z
N MET A 1 -8.15 -10.12 25.87
CA MET A 1 -8.60 -10.61 24.54
C MET A 1 -9.18 -9.48 23.68
N GLU A 2 -9.96 -8.55 24.24
CA GLU A 2 -10.58 -7.43 23.49
C GLU A 2 -9.58 -6.54 22.75
N ASN A 3 -8.46 -6.18 23.39
CA ASN A 3 -7.42 -5.35 22.77
C ASN A 3 -6.78 -6.01 21.54
N TYR A 4 -6.59 -7.33 21.56
CA TYR A 4 -5.99 -8.05 20.44
C TYR A 4 -6.94 -8.09 19.22
N THR A 5 -8.22 -8.36 19.43
CA THR A 5 -9.23 -8.33 18.37
C THR A 5 -9.38 -6.94 17.75
N PHE A 6 -9.28 -5.90 18.57
CA PHE A 6 -9.32 -4.51 18.09
C PHE A 6 -8.10 -4.17 17.24
N ILE A 7 -6.89 -4.48 17.71
CA ILE A 7 -5.65 -4.27 16.94
C ILE A 7 -5.68 -5.08 15.63
N LYS A 8 -6.17 -6.32 15.67
CA LYS A 8 -6.32 -7.17 14.49
C LYS A 8 -7.29 -6.57 13.47
N ALA A 9 -8.39 -5.97 13.92
CA ALA A 9 -9.32 -5.28 13.04
C ALA A 9 -8.67 -4.04 12.40
N LEU A 10 -7.97 -3.21 13.17
CA LEU A 10 -7.24 -2.05 12.65
C LEU A 10 -6.16 -2.45 11.63
N HIS A 11 -5.41 -3.51 11.92
CA HIS A 11 -4.44 -4.08 10.99
C HIS A 11 -5.13 -4.48 9.68
N LEU A 12 -6.22 -5.24 9.76
CA LEU A 12 -6.94 -5.71 8.57
C LEU A 12 -7.45 -4.53 7.72
N ILE A 13 -8.05 -3.51 8.34
CA ILE A 13 -8.52 -2.31 7.64
C ILE A 13 -7.36 -1.61 6.93
N SER A 14 -6.22 -1.44 7.62
CA SER A 14 -5.04 -0.79 7.05
C SER A 14 -4.45 -1.57 5.86
N VAL A 15 -4.42 -2.91 5.94
CA VAL A 15 -3.93 -3.76 4.85
C VAL A 15 -4.86 -3.68 3.64
N ILE A 16 -6.19 -3.75 3.85
CA ILE A 16 -7.17 -3.64 2.75
C ILE A 16 -7.07 -2.27 2.08
N ALA A 17 -6.97 -1.18 2.85
CA ALA A 17 -6.81 0.16 2.32
C ALA A 17 -5.53 0.30 1.48
N TRP A 18 -4.43 -0.31 1.94
CA TRP A 18 -3.18 -0.33 1.19
C TRP A 18 -3.29 -1.14 -0.11
N MET A 19 -3.88 -2.34 -0.05
CA MET A 19 -4.12 -3.19 -1.22
C MET A 19 -4.98 -2.49 -2.28
N ALA A 20 -6.05 -1.81 -1.86
CA ALA A 20 -6.92 -1.07 -2.77
C ALA A 20 -6.15 0.00 -3.55
N GLY A 21 -5.26 0.74 -2.88
CA GLY A 21 -4.40 1.71 -3.53
C GLY A 21 -3.39 1.09 -4.50
N LEU A 22 -2.78 -0.05 -4.13
CA LEU A 22 -1.84 -0.77 -5.00
C LEU A 22 -2.48 -1.27 -6.30
N LEU A 23 -3.75 -1.67 -6.26
CA LEU A 23 -4.49 -2.14 -7.43
C LEU A 23 -5.04 -0.98 -8.28
N TYR A 24 -5.36 0.17 -7.66
CA TYR A 24 -5.92 1.31 -8.37
C TYR A 24 -4.86 2.14 -9.11
N LEU A 25 -3.65 2.27 -8.54
CA LEU A 25 -2.58 3.12 -9.07
C LEU A 25 -2.06 2.72 -10.48
N PRO A 26 -1.89 1.43 -10.84
CA PRO A 26 -1.51 1.02 -12.21
C PRO A 26 -2.48 1.48 -13.28
N ARG A 27 -3.79 1.37 -12.98
CA ARG A 27 -4.85 1.81 -13.89
C ARG A 27 -4.75 3.31 -14.16
N LEU A 28 -4.44 4.10 -13.12
CA LEU A 28 -4.23 5.54 -13.24
C LEU A 28 -3.03 5.85 -14.16
N TYR A 29 -1.95 5.06 -14.07
CA TYR A 29 -0.79 5.23 -14.96
C TYR A 29 -1.10 4.94 -16.43
N VAL A 30 -1.94 3.94 -16.72
CA VAL A 30 -2.36 3.66 -18.10
C VAL A 30 -3.13 4.86 -18.66
N TYR A 31 -4.11 5.38 -17.93
CA TYR A 31 -4.87 6.55 -18.38
C TYR A 31 -4.03 7.82 -18.51
N HIS A 32 -3.03 8.00 -17.65
CA HIS A 32 -2.10 9.11 -17.77
C HIS A 32 -1.22 8.97 -19.03
N ALA A 33 -0.74 7.76 -19.34
CA ALA A 33 0.05 7.54 -20.54
C ALA A 33 -0.75 7.82 -21.83
N GLU A 34 -2.02 7.39 -21.88
CA GLU A 34 -2.93 7.59 -23.01
C GLU A 34 -3.26 9.07 -23.25
N ASN A 35 -3.38 9.87 -22.19
CA ASN A 35 -3.80 11.29 -22.27
C ASN A 35 -2.64 12.26 -21.99
N SER A 36 -1.40 11.84 -22.28
CA SER A 36 -0.20 12.59 -21.89
C SER A 36 -0.01 13.91 -22.65
N GLU A 37 -0.61 14.02 -23.84
CA GLU A 37 -0.57 15.22 -24.69
C GLU A 37 -1.53 16.33 -24.23
N GLU A 38 -2.52 16.00 -23.39
CA GLU A 38 -3.45 16.98 -22.84
C GLU A 38 -2.91 17.60 -21.53
N PRO A 39 -2.54 18.91 -21.52
CA PRO A 39 -1.84 19.51 -20.37
C PRO A 39 -2.66 19.50 -19.07
N ILE A 40 -3.98 19.68 -19.19
CA ILE A 40 -4.90 19.75 -18.04
C ILE A 40 -5.09 18.36 -17.41
N LEU A 41 -5.25 17.33 -18.24
CA LEU A 41 -5.37 15.94 -17.75
C LEU A 41 -4.05 15.45 -17.14
N ASN A 42 -2.92 15.72 -17.79
CA ASN A 42 -1.59 15.34 -17.30
C ASN A 42 -1.30 15.93 -15.90
N THR A 43 -1.57 17.23 -15.70
CA THR A 43 -1.40 17.87 -14.37
C THR A 43 -2.36 17.29 -13.34
N THR A 44 -3.60 16.98 -13.72
CA THR A 44 -4.60 16.34 -12.85
C THR A 44 -4.17 14.94 -12.42
N PHE A 45 -3.72 14.10 -13.36
CA PHE A 45 -3.22 12.76 -13.05
C PHE A 45 -2.01 12.79 -12.12
N LYS A 46 -1.04 13.69 -12.35
CA LYS A 46 0.11 13.88 -11.45
C LYS A 46 -0.33 14.21 -10.02
N ILE A 47 -1.36 15.03 -9.84
CA ILE A 47 -1.93 15.35 -8.52
C ILE A 47 -2.61 14.13 -7.91
N MET A 48 -3.44 13.42 -8.68
CA MET A 48 -4.17 12.24 -8.22
C MET A 48 -3.22 11.12 -7.78
N GLU A 49 -2.21 10.79 -8.59
CA GLU A 49 -1.20 9.78 -8.28
C GLU A 49 -0.40 10.13 -7.03
N ARG A 50 0.00 11.41 -6.90
CA ARG A 50 0.70 11.89 -5.71
C ARG A 50 -0.18 11.77 -4.48
N ARG A 51 -1.45 12.18 -4.59
CA ARG A 51 -2.38 12.17 -3.47
C ARG A 51 -2.68 10.75 -3.00
N LEU A 52 -3.00 9.86 -3.93
CA LEU A 52 -3.24 8.45 -3.63
C LEU A 52 -2.04 7.82 -2.94
N MET A 53 -0.84 8.05 -3.47
CA MET A 53 0.35 7.42 -2.90
C MET A 53 0.75 8.01 -1.54
N LEU A 54 0.77 9.33 -1.38
CA LEU A 54 1.25 9.97 -0.16
C LEU A 54 0.22 10.07 0.96
N TYR A 55 -1.07 10.28 0.64
CA TYR A 55 -2.11 10.46 1.65
C TYR A 55 -2.87 9.18 1.98
N ILE A 56 -2.94 8.20 1.07
CA ILE A 56 -3.71 6.97 1.30
C ILE A 56 -2.75 5.80 1.49
N MET A 57 -1.94 5.48 0.49
CA MET A 57 -1.16 4.24 0.50
C MET A 57 -0.01 4.28 1.52
N ASN A 58 0.76 5.37 1.59
CA ASN A 58 1.88 5.46 2.52
C ASN A 58 1.44 5.37 4.00
N PRO A 59 0.41 6.12 4.46
CA PRO A 59 -0.08 5.99 5.84
C PRO A 59 -0.67 4.61 6.11
N ALA A 60 -1.43 4.04 5.15
CA ALA A 60 -2.01 2.71 5.29
C ALA A 60 -0.93 1.62 5.40
N MET A 61 0.14 1.72 4.60
CA MET A 61 1.32 0.85 4.70
C MET A 61 1.95 0.95 6.08
N ILE A 62 2.26 2.16 6.55
CA ILE A 62 2.90 2.37 7.86
C ILE A 62 2.02 1.80 8.98
N ALA A 63 0.72 2.08 8.96
CA ALA A 63 -0.24 1.54 9.93
C ALA A 63 -0.28 0.01 9.90
N SER A 64 -0.26 -0.60 8.70
CA SER A 64 -0.24 -2.06 8.53
C SER A 64 0.99 -2.68 9.19
N PHE A 65 2.17 -2.08 8.99
CA PHE A 65 3.41 -2.54 9.63
C PHE A 65 3.38 -2.35 11.15
N VAL A 66 2.96 -1.19 11.63
CA VAL A 66 2.89 -0.89 13.07
C VAL A 66 1.97 -1.88 13.78
N PHE A 67 0.74 -2.07 13.28
CA PHE A 67 -0.19 -3.00 13.90
C PHE A 67 0.24 -4.45 13.74
N GLY A 68 0.87 -4.83 12.62
CA GLY A 68 1.39 -6.17 12.42
C GLY A 68 2.50 -6.53 13.41
N ILE A 69 3.47 -5.63 13.59
CA ILE A 69 4.56 -5.79 14.57
C ILE A 69 3.99 -5.82 16.00
N TRP A 70 3.01 -4.95 16.30
CA TRP A 70 2.36 -4.93 17.61
C TRP A 70 1.67 -6.27 17.91
N MET A 71 0.95 -6.87 16.96
CA MET A 71 0.34 -8.19 17.17
C MET A 71 1.38 -9.28 17.45
N ILE A 72 2.50 -9.27 16.72
CA ILE A 72 3.59 -10.25 16.94
C ILE A 72 4.24 -10.05 18.31
N ALA A 73 4.39 -8.80 18.76
CA ALA A 73 4.91 -8.51 20.10
C ALA A 73 3.99 -8.99 21.23
N LEU A 74 2.66 -9.01 20.99
CA LEU A 74 1.68 -9.52 21.97
C LEU A 74 1.61 -11.05 21.98
N VAL A 75 1.81 -11.70 20.84
CA VAL A 75 1.75 -13.15 20.70
C VAL A 75 2.92 -13.62 19.81
N PRO A 76 4.10 -13.89 20.39
CA PRO A 76 5.27 -14.29 19.61
C PRO A 76 5.11 -15.65 18.91
N GLU A 77 4.32 -16.56 19.51
CA GLU A 77 4.01 -17.90 18.99
C GLU A 77 3.37 -17.86 17.59
N LEU A 78 2.80 -16.72 17.18
CA LEU A 78 2.25 -16.53 15.84
C LEU A 78 3.29 -16.76 14.74
N LEU A 79 4.58 -16.58 15.01
CA LEU A 79 5.66 -16.79 14.02
C LEU A 79 5.98 -18.26 13.73
N GLU A 80 5.57 -19.18 14.61
CA GLU A 80 5.79 -20.62 14.45
C GLU A 80 4.79 -21.24 13.47
N ASP A 81 3.65 -20.57 13.25
CA ASP A 81 2.64 -20.99 12.28
C ASP A 81 3.15 -20.80 10.84
N SER A 82 3.16 -21.89 10.05
CA SER A 82 3.53 -21.88 8.64
C SER A 82 2.71 -20.86 7.83
N TRP A 83 1.47 -20.61 8.22
CA TRP A 83 0.62 -19.60 7.59
C TRP A 83 1.14 -18.17 7.84
N MET A 84 1.75 -17.90 9.00
CA MET A 84 2.35 -16.60 9.27
C MET A 84 3.58 -16.35 8.41
N GLN A 85 4.41 -17.38 8.20
CA GLN A 85 5.56 -17.28 7.31
C GLN A 85 5.13 -16.94 5.87
N ALA A 86 4.08 -17.59 5.37
CA ALA A 86 3.48 -17.26 4.07
C ALA A 86 2.95 -15.82 4.01
N LYS A 87 2.28 -15.34 5.07
CA LYS A 87 1.82 -13.94 5.17
C LYS A 87 2.95 -12.94 5.15
N VAL A 88 4.05 -13.19 5.86
CA VAL A 88 5.23 -12.31 5.87
C VAL A 88 5.85 -12.26 4.47
N PHE A 89 5.91 -13.39 3.76
CA PHE A 89 6.35 -13.41 2.36
C PHE A 89 5.46 -12.52 1.47
N LEU A 90 4.13 -12.64 1.60
CA LEU A 90 3.18 -11.79 0.86
C LEU A 90 3.32 -10.31 1.20
N LEU A 91 3.57 -9.97 2.46
CA LEU A 91 3.84 -8.61 2.92
C LEU A 91 5.09 -8.03 2.22
N VAL A 92 6.18 -8.80 2.15
CA VAL A 92 7.41 -8.39 1.44
C VAL A 92 7.14 -8.20 -0.04
N ALA A 93 6.39 -9.10 -0.68
CA ALA A 93 6.00 -8.98 -2.09
C ALA A 93 5.17 -7.71 -2.35
N MET A 94 4.16 -7.43 -1.52
CA MET A 94 3.36 -6.20 -1.60
C MET A 94 4.21 -4.95 -1.41
N THR A 95 5.16 -4.97 -0.48
CA THR A 95 6.08 -3.85 -0.22
C THR A 95 6.98 -3.59 -1.43
N GLY A 96 7.50 -4.66 -2.04
CA GLY A 96 8.26 -4.58 -3.29
C GLY A 96 7.44 -3.96 -4.43
N TYR A 97 6.19 -4.39 -4.57
CA TYR A 97 5.27 -3.85 -5.57
C TYR A 97 4.94 -2.36 -5.34
N HIS A 98 4.69 -1.96 -4.09
CA HIS A 98 4.54 -0.54 -3.70
C HIS A 98 5.76 0.30 -4.11
N GLY A 99 6.96 -0.24 -3.89
CA GLY A 99 8.22 0.39 -4.30
C GLY A 99 8.33 0.56 -5.82
N ALA A 100 7.93 -0.44 -6.59
CA ALA A 100 7.89 -0.38 -8.06
C ALA A 100 6.92 0.72 -8.55
N LEU A 101 5.72 0.80 -7.97
CA LEU A 101 4.76 1.87 -8.29
C LEU A 101 5.31 3.25 -7.93
N ALA A 102 5.99 3.38 -6.79
CA ALA A 102 6.62 4.64 -6.38
C ALA A 102 7.72 5.08 -7.35
N ARG A 103 8.39 4.14 -8.02
CA ARG A 103 9.35 4.41 -9.09
C ARG A 103 8.62 4.90 -10.35
N TRP A 104 7.53 4.26 -10.78
CA TRP A 104 6.76 4.69 -11.95
C TRP A 104 6.13 6.07 -11.77
N ARG A 105 5.56 6.39 -10.59
CA ARG A 105 5.11 7.75 -10.27
C ARG A 105 6.20 8.81 -10.50
N ARG A 106 7.44 8.51 -10.05
CA ARG A 106 8.58 9.43 -10.21
C ARG A 106 8.99 9.58 -11.67
N PHE A 107 8.78 8.56 -12.49
CA PHE A 107 9.00 8.61 -13.93
C PHE A 107 7.96 9.52 -14.61
N PHE A 108 6.66 9.29 -14.38
CA PHE A 108 5.58 10.13 -14.94
C PHE A 108 5.61 11.57 -14.46
N ARG A 109 6.10 11.83 -13.24
CA ARG A 109 6.30 13.22 -12.75
C ARG A 109 7.32 14.01 -13.58
N LYS A 110 8.34 13.34 -14.13
CA LYS A 110 9.43 13.99 -14.88
C LYS A 110 9.12 14.21 -16.36
N ARG A 111 8.15 13.47 -16.91
CA ARG A 111 7.66 13.58 -18.28
C ARG A 111 6.55 14.62 -18.36
#